data_AF-A0A3D5APR7-F1
#
_entry.id   AF-A0A3D5APR7-F1
#
_cell.length_a   1.000
_cell.length_b   1.000
_cell.length_c   1.000
_cell.angle_alpha   90.00
_cell.angle_beta   90.00
_cell.angle_gamma   90.00
#
_symmetry.space_group_name_H-M   'P 1'
#
loop_
_entity.id
_entity.type
_entity.pdbx_description
1 polymer ?
#
loop_
_entity_poly.entity_id
_entity_poly.type
_entity_poly.pdbx_seq_one_letter_code
_entity_poly.pdbx_strand_id
1 'polypeptide(L)' 'MTRKLSISLPDDVAEHLDHVENASAYIADAIRLRRKGERTRELFARHGIRVTDEGVAAAGERLRAAEERRRQSRAA' A
#
# COMPACT_ATOMS: atom_id res chain seq x y z
N MET A 1 5.71 -17.58 -14.33
CA MET A 1 4.47 -18.01 -15.00
C MET A 1 3.47 -16.86 -14.97
N THR A 2 2.85 -16.52 -16.10
CA THR A 2 1.82 -15.48 -16.22
C THR A 2 0.57 -16.05 -16.88
N ARG A 3 -0.60 -15.51 -16.54
CA ARG A 3 -1.91 -15.88 -17.12
C ARG A 3 -2.59 -14.61 -17.59
N LYS A 4 -3.13 -14.60 -18.82
CA LYS A 4 -3.93 -13.49 -19.35
C LYS A 4 -5.32 -13.51 -18.71
N LEU A 5 -5.78 -12.34 -18.28
CA LEU A 5 -7.12 -12.09 -17.74
C LEU A 5 -7.75 -10.94 -18.55
N SER A 6 -9.06 -11.02 -18.79
CA SER A 6 -9.85 -9.94 -19.37
C SER A 6 -10.85 -9.49 -18.32
N ILE A 7 -10.84 -8.20 -17.98
CA ILE A 7 -11.68 -7.61 -16.94
C ILE A 7 -12.20 -6.26 -17.43
N SER A 8 -13.37 -5.86 -16.95
CA SER A 8 -13.88 -4.51 -17.13
C SER A 8 -13.40 -3.62 -15.98
N LEU A 9 -13.04 -2.39 -16.27
CA LEU A 9 -12.61 -1.38 -15.31
C LEU A 9 -13.48 -0.13 -15.45
N PRO A 10 -13.59 0.70 -14.40
CA PRO A 10 -14.11 2.07 -14.53
C PRO A 10 -13.30 2.87 -15.57
N ASP A 11 -13.98 3.78 -16.27
CA ASP A 11 -13.38 4.54 -17.39
C ASP A 11 -12.16 5.36 -16.95
N ASP A 12 -12.25 6.03 -15.79
CA ASP A 12 -11.15 6.81 -15.21
C ASP A 12 -9.91 5.95 -14.92
N VAL A 13 -10.11 4.71 -14.48
CA VAL A 13 -9.02 3.77 -14.23
C VAL A 13 -8.43 3.26 -15.54
N ALA A 14 -9.26 3.00 -16.54
CA ALA A 14 -8.81 2.58 -17.87
C ALA A 14 -7.97 3.68 -18.55
N GLU A 15 -8.46 4.93 -18.54
CA GLU A 15 -7.74 6.10 -19.05
C GLU A 15 -6.39 6.27 -18.35
N HIS A 16 -6.34 6.14 -17.02
CA HIS A 16 -5.06 6.20 -16.29
C HIS A 16 -4.07 5.12 -16.74
N LEU A 17 -4.56 3.89 -17.00
CA LEU A 17 -3.72 2.78 -17.44
C LEU A 17 -3.23 2.91 -18.89
N ASP A 18 -3.91 3.68 -19.74
CA ASP A 18 -3.42 4.00 -21.08
C ASP A 18 -2.17 4.88 -21.08
N HIS A 19 -1.94 5.60 -19.98
CA HIS A 19 -0.81 6.51 -19.82
C HIS A 19 0.42 5.91 -19.12
N VAL A 20 0.30 4.70 -18.54
CA VAL A 20 1.44 4.04 -17.87
C VAL A 20 2.16 3.10 -18.84
N GLU A 21 3.49 3.08 -18.76
CA GLU A 21 4.33 2.28 -19.67
C GLU A 21 3.99 0.77 -19.67
N ASN A 22 3.54 0.25 -18.51
CA ASN A 22 3.14 -1.15 -18.37
C ASN A 22 1.98 -1.33 -17.39
N ALA A 23 0.76 -1.32 -17.93
CA ALA A 23 -0.47 -1.47 -17.16
C ALA A 23 -0.51 -2.77 -16.33
N SER A 24 -0.03 -3.89 -16.88
CA SER A 24 -0.04 -5.17 -16.18
C SER A 24 0.87 -5.18 -14.96
N ALA A 25 2.08 -4.61 -15.08
CA ALA A 25 3.01 -4.47 -13.97
C ALA A 25 2.45 -3.52 -12.91
N TYR A 26 1.92 -2.38 -13.34
CA TYR A 26 1.30 -1.38 -12.46
C TYR A 26 0.16 -1.98 -11.61
N ILE A 27 -0.79 -2.68 -12.26
CA ILE A 27 -1.88 -3.36 -11.56
C ILE A 27 -1.34 -4.44 -10.61
N ALA A 28 -0.39 -5.25 -11.07
CA ALA A 28 0.17 -6.32 -10.25
C ALA A 28 0.83 -5.78 -8.97
N ASP A 29 1.54 -4.66 -9.06
CA ASP A 29 2.20 -4.04 -7.91
C ASP A 29 1.20 -3.39 -6.95
N ALA A 30 0.16 -2.73 -7.46
CA ALA A 30 -0.94 -2.23 -6.64
C ALA A 30 -1.63 -3.36 -5.85
N ILE A 31 -1.90 -4.49 -6.50
CA ILE A 31 -2.49 -5.69 -5.85
C ILE A 31 -1.54 -6.26 -4.79
N ARG A 32 -0.24 -6.39 -5.09
CA ARG A 32 0.75 -6.89 -4.13
C ARG A 32 0.88 -5.98 -2.91
N LEU A 33 0.89 -4.67 -3.13
CA LEU A 33 0.96 -3.68 -2.05
C LEU A 33 -0.24 -3.80 -1.11
N ARG A 34 -1.45 -3.90 -1.67
CA ARG A 34 -2.67 -4.12 -0.90
C ARG A 34 -2.62 -5.44 -0.11
N ARG A 35 -2.25 -6.54 -0.77
CA ARG A 35 -2.13 -7.86 -0.12
C ARG A 35 -1.09 -7.90 0.99
N LYS A 36 -0.01 -7.13 0.89
CA LYS A 36 1.00 -7.05 1.94
C LYS A 36 0.38 -6.52 3.24
N GLY A 37 -0.43 -5.46 3.15
CA GLY A 37 -1.16 -4.90 4.30
C GLY A 37 -2.17 -5.88 4.89
N GLU A 38 -2.96 -6.54 4.04
CA GLU A 38 -3.93 -7.56 4.44
C GLU A 38 -3.25 -8.73 5.18
N ARG A 39 -2.16 -9.27 4.61
CA ARG A 39 -1.40 -10.38 5.20
C ARG A 39 -0.80 -10.01 6.56
N THR A 40 -0.31 -8.80 6.71
CA THR A 40 0.19 -8.30 8.01
C THR A 40 -0.93 -8.23 9.04
N ARG A 41 -2.10 -7.70 8.68
CA ARG A 41 -3.28 -7.66 9.56
C ARG A 41 -3.74 -9.06 9.96
N GLU A 42 -3.80 -9.99 9.01
CA GLU A 42 -4.13 -11.39 9.27
C GLU A 42 -3.13 -12.07 10.21
N LEU A 43 -1.83 -11.84 10.00
CA LEU A 43 -0.79 -12.39 10.86
C LEU A 43 -0.97 -11.93 12.31
N PHE A 44 -1.19 -10.64 12.53
CA PHE A 44 -1.45 -10.11 13.87
C PHE A 44 -2.72 -10.69 14.49
N ALA A 45 -3.79 -10.81 13.70
CA ALA A 45 -5.05 -11.39 14.16
C ALA A 45 -4.88 -12.86 14.63
N ARG A 46 -4.05 -13.66 13.94
CA ARG A 46 -3.74 -15.05 14.35
C ARG A 46 -3.05 -15.12 15.72
N HIS A 47 -2.38 -14.06 16.13
CA HIS A 47 -1.74 -13.94 17.45
C HIS A 47 -2.61 -13.17 18.46
N GLY A 48 -3.90 -12.95 18.17
CA GLY A 48 -4.82 -12.24 19.05
C GLY A 48 -4.59 -10.72 19.09
N ILE A 49 -3.76 -10.17 18.20
CA ILE A 49 -3.47 -8.75 18.14
C ILE A 49 -4.43 -8.10 17.13
N ARG A 50 -5.32 -7.24 17.62
CA ARG A 50 -6.23 -6.48 16.77
C ARG A 50 -5.56 -5.20 16.27
N VAL A 51 -5.32 -5.13 14.97
CA VAL A 51 -4.91 -3.88 14.31
C VAL A 51 -6.15 -3.04 14.01
N THR A 52 -6.30 -1.91 14.68
CA THR A 52 -7.39 -0.95 14.45
C THR A 52 -6.95 0.16 13.50
N ASP A 53 -7.87 0.73 12.74
CA ASP A 53 -7.56 1.84 11.83
C ASP A 53 -7.09 3.09 12.61
N GLU A 54 -7.69 3.35 13.78
CA GLU A 54 -7.26 4.39 14.72
C GLU A 54 -5.80 4.18 15.19
N GLY A 55 -5.45 2.94 15.54
CA GLY A 55 -4.10 2.58 15.96
C GLY A 55 -3.08 2.74 14.82
N VAL A 56 -3.47 2.40 13.59
CA VAL A 56 -2.66 2.61 12.39
C VAL A 56 -2.45 4.11 12.14
N ALA A 57 -3.50 4.93 12.23
CA ALA A 57 -3.41 6.38 12.08
C ALA A 57 -2.45 6.99 13.12
N ALA A 58 -2.63 6.65 14.40
CA ALA A 58 -1.77 7.12 15.48
C ALA A 58 -0.31 6.65 15.34
N ALA A 59 -0.08 5.43 14.84
CA ALA A 59 1.26 4.95 14.51
C ALA A 59 1.88 5.76 13.34
N GLY A 60 1.08 6.08 12.32
CA GLY A 60 1.50 6.88 11.17
C GLY A 60 1.94 8.31 11.54
N GLU A 61 1.20 8.97 12.44
CA GLU A 61 1.61 10.30 12.95
C GLU A 61 2.94 10.24 13.71
N ARG A 62 3.09 9.24 14.59
CA ARG A 62 4.33 9.04 15.36
C ARG A 62 5.53 8.78 14.45
N LEU A 63 5.35 8.02 13.37
CA LEU A 63 6.40 7.75 12.40
C LEU A 63 6.81 9.03 11.65
N ARG A 64 5.84 9.81 11.14
CA ARG A 64 6.11 11.08 10.47
C ARG A 64 6.88 12.05 11.36
N ALA A 65 6.43 12.23 12.61
CA ALA A 65 7.13 13.08 13.57
C ALA A 65 8.57 12.58 13.85
N ALA A 66 8.79 11.26 13.88
CA ALA A 66 10.13 10.69 14.05
C ALA A 66 11.02 10.91 12.81
N GLU A 67 10.46 10.83 11.60
CA GLU A 67 11.18 11.11 10.37
C GLU A 67 11.57 12.60 10.26
N GLU A 68 10.67 13.50 10.61
CA GLU A 68 10.95 14.95 10.65
C GLU A 68 12.10 15.27 11.60
N ARG A 69 12.08 14.72 12.82
CA ARG A 69 13.20 14.85 13.77
C ARG A 69 14.51 14.35 13.18
N ARG A 70 14.51 13.20 12.51
CA ARG A 70 15.71 12.64 11.85
C ARG A 70 16.21 13.51 10.69
N ARG A 71 15.32 14.15 9.95
CA ARG A 71 15.71 15.08 8.87
C ARG A 71 16.33 16.35 9.45
N GLN A 72 15.73 16.92 10.49
CA GLN A 72 16.25 18.09 11.19
C GLN A 72 17.63 17.82 11.79
N SER A 73 17.84 16.67 12.42
CA SER A 73 19.14 16.30 12.99
C SER A 73 20.23 15.99 11.96
N ARG A 74 19.86 15.75 10.69
CA ARG A 74 20.80 15.53 9.58
C ARG A 74 21.14 16.80 8.82
N ALA A 75 20.35 17.86 9.00
CA ALA A 75 20.53 19.15 8.36
C ALA A 75 21.27 20.17 9.26
N ALA A 76 21.51 19.82 10.52
CA ALA A 76 22.32 20.57 11.50
C ALA A 76 23.70 19.91 11.65
#